data_AF-A0A7Y6XEP3-F1
#
_entry.id   AF-A0A7Y6XEP3-F1
#
_cell.length_a   1.000
_cell.length_b   1.000
_cell.length_c   1.000
_cell.angle_alpha   90.00
_cell.angle_beta   90.00
_cell.angle_gamma   90.00
#
_symmetry.space_group_name_H-M   'P 1'
#
loop_
_entity.id
_entity.type
_entity.pdbx_description
1 polymer ?
#
loop_
_entity_poly.entity_id
_entity_poly.type
_entity_poly.pdbx_seq_one_letter_code
_entity_poly.pdbx_strand_id
1 'polypeptide(L)'
;MVSPRTAPIRTGNTSTFTLKQRRLHIILLDPRERPYAGREYVLRVGRTEHCGTTASDGSLSHEVPGLATGELLLHLPPPDPGPDEPPPPAATRPGQPPR
;
A
#
# COMPACT_ATOMS: atom_id res chain seq x y z
N MET A 1 8.59 16.72 23.47
CA MET A 1 8.04 16.76 22.10
C MET A 1 8.79 15.73 21.27
N VAL A 2 8.14 14.64 20.85
CA VAL A 2 8.77 13.58 20.04
C VAL A 2 8.54 13.89 18.56
N SER A 3 9.60 14.18 17.82
CA SER A 3 9.52 14.44 16.38
C SER A 3 9.03 13.19 15.64
N PRO A 4 8.12 13.31 14.67
CA PRO A 4 7.75 12.20 13.82
C PRO A 4 9.00 11.71 13.08
N ARG A 5 9.32 10.42 13.23
CA ARG A 5 10.44 9.80 12.54
C ARG A 5 9.91 9.17 11.27
N THR A 6 10.08 9.86 10.14
CA THR A 6 9.72 9.33 8.83
C THR A 6 10.86 8.42 8.34
N ALA A 7 10.55 7.17 8.03
CA ALA A 7 11.48 6.24 7.41
C ALA A 7 10.88 5.83 6.05
N PRO A 8 11.57 6.07 4.93
CA PRO A 8 11.09 5.62 3.63
C PRO A 8 11.13 4.08 3.58
N ILE A 9 10.03 3.46 3.20
CA ILE A 9 9.90 2.01 3.05
C ILE A 9 9.57 1.74 1.58
N ARG A 10 10.32 0.83 0.95
CA ARG A 10 10.02 0.35 -0.40
C ARG A 10 9.24 -0.95 -0.31
N THR A 11 8.18 -1.07 -1.11
CA THR A 11 7.40 -2.30 -1.25
C THR A 11 8.33 -3.45 -1.67
N GLY A 12 8.19 -4.61 -1.02
CA GLY A 12 9.06 -5.78 -1.23
C GLY A 12 10.27 -5.86 -0.29
N ASN A 13 10.52 -4.80 0.51
CA ASN A 13 11.60 -4.81 1.51
C ASN A 13 11.05 -4.85 2.93
N THR A 14 11.71 -5.62 3.80
CA THR A 14 11.48 -5.57 5.24
C THR A 14 12.25 -4.40 5.84
N SER A 15 11.55 -3.52 6.57
CA SER A 15 12.17 -2.41 7.30
C SER A 15 11.87 -2.54 8.80
N THR A 16 12.89 -2.40 9.64
CA THR A 16 12.75 -2.47 11.10
C THR A 16 12.80 -1.07 11.68
N PHE A 17 11.80 -0.70 12.48
CA PHE A 17 11.77 0.58 13.19
C PHE A 17 11.29 0.38 14.64
N THR A 18 11.78 1.22 15.54
CA THR A 18 11.29 1.26 16.92
C THR A 18 10.15 2.26 17.03
N LEU A 19 8.94 1.76 17.27
CA LEU A 19 7.77 2.60 17.48
C LEU A 19 7.67 2.99 18.97
N LYS A 20 7.90 4.27 19.28
CA LYS A 20 7.77 4.79 20.65
C LYS A 20 6.35 5.29 20.97
N GLN A 21 5.51 5.43 19.95
CA GLN A 21 4.15 5.96 20.04
C GLN A 21 3.15 4.85 19.69
N ARG A 22 1.92 4.93 20.20
CA ARG A 22 0.87 3.95 19.88
C ARG A 22 0.16 4.22 18.57
N ARG A 23 0.47 5.32 17.89
CA ARG A 23 -0.17 5.69 16.63
C ARG A 23 0.83 5.59 15.50
N LEU A 24 0.46 4.87 14.46
CA LEU A 24 1.21 4.73 13.23
C LEU A 24 0.50 5.55 12.14
N HIS A 25 1.27 6.38 11.45
CA HIS A 25 0.82 7.12 10.27
C HIS A 25 1.69 6.71 9.09
N ILE A 26 1.07 6.17 8.05
CA ILE A 26 1.74 5.71 6.83
C ILE A 26 1.21 6.54 5.67
N ILE A 27 2.12 6.99 4.81
CA ILE A 27 1.81 7.64 3.53
C ILE A 27 2.26 6.68 2.43
N LEU A 28 1.32 6.29 1.57
CA LEU A 28 1.58 5.38 0.46
C LEU A 28 1.68 6.17 -0.83
N LEU A 29 2.78 5.96 -1.54
CA LEU A 29 3.03 6.53 -2.85
C LEU A 29 3.17 5.41 -3.88
N ASP A 30 2.69 5.66 -5.09
CA ASP A 30 2.90 4.77 -6.22
C ASP A 30 4.32 4.94 -6.81
N PRO A 31 4.77 4.07 -7.74
CA PRO A 31 6.09 4.17 -8.36
C PRO A 31 6.39 5.51 -9.07
N ARG A 32 5.35 6.25 -9.47
CA ARG A 32 5.42 7.59 -10.08
C ARG A 32 5.36 8.72 -9.04
N GLU A 33 5.54 8.38 -7.75
CA GLU A 33 5.53 9.31 -6.61
C GLU A 33 4.20 10.05 -6.38
N ARG A 34 3.06 9.51 -6.87
CA ARG A 34 1.73 10.08 -6.59
C ARG A 34 1.08 9.36 -5.41
N PRO A 35 0.07 9.98 -4.76
CA PRO A 35 -0.63 9.37 -3.64
C PRO A 35 -1.35 8.08 -4.07
N TYR A 36 -1.14 6.99 -3.32
CA TYR A 36 -1.84 5.72 -3.53
C TYR A 36 -3.25 5.77 -2.91
N ALA A 37 -4.07 6.71 -3.37
CA ALA A 37 -5.35 7.09 -2.79
C ALA A 37 -6.53 6.22 -3.24
N GLY A 38 -7.55 6.09 -2.39
CA GLY A 38 -8.80 5.39 -2.72
C GLY A 38 -8.65 3.87 -2.87
N ARG A 39 -7.58 3.28 -2.33
CA ARG A 39 -7.25 1.87 -2.48
C ARG A 39 -7.53 1.14 -1.20
N GLU A 40 -8.14 -0.04 -1.31
CA GLU A 40 -8.28 -0.94 -0.18
C GLU A 40 -6.91 -1.39 0.30
N TYR A 41 -6.76 -1.57 1.60
CA TYR A 41 -5.55 -2.11 2.21
C TYR A 41 -5.90 -3.03 3.37
N VAL A 42 -5.00 -3.97 3.63
CA VAL A 42 -5.03 -4.80 4.83
C VAL A 42 -3.70 -4.62 5.56
N LEU A 43 -3.77 -4.03 6.75
CA LEU A 43 -2.64 -3.83 7.65
C LEU A 43 -2.71 -4.86 8.79
N ARG A 44 -1.72 -5.75 8.88
CA ARG A 44 -1.55 -6.67 9.98
C ARG A 44 -0.48 -6.18 10.94
N VAL A 45 -0.81 -6.13 12.23
CA VAL A 45 0.08 -5.75 13.31
C VAL A 45 0.04 -6.83 14.38
N GLY A 46 1.05 -7.70 14.37
CA GLY A 46 1.05 -8.91 15.19
C GLY A 46 -0.16 -9.80 14.86
N ARG A 47 -1.13 -9.88 15.79
CA ARG A 47 -2.38 -10.66 15.63
C ARG A 47 -3.59 -9.82 15.23
N THR A 48 -3.44 -8.50 15.15
CA THR A 48 -4.54 -7.59 14.82
C THR A 48 -4.52 -7.29 13.33
N GLU A 49 -5.67 -7.33 12.69
CA GLU A 49 -5.84 -6.98 11.28
C GLU A 49 -6.73 -5.74 11.18
N HIS A 50 -6.29 -4.78 10.37
CA HIS A 50 -6.99 -3.54 10.09
C HIS A 50 -7.22 -3.44 8.58
N CYS A 51 -8.47 -3.40 8.18
CA CYS A 51 -8.87 -3.20 6.79
C CYS A 51 -9.44 -1.79 6.62
N GLY A 52 -9.18 -1.18 5.46
CA GLY A 52 -9.74 0.12 5.16
C GLY A 52 -9.38 0.59 3.76
N THR A 53 -9.69 1.85 3.49
CA THR A 53 -9.37 2.51 2.23
C THR A 53 -8.41 3.66 2.49
N THR A 54 -7.38 3.82 1.67
CA THR A 54 -6.43 4.93 1.76
C THR A 54 -7.13 6.26 1.49
N ALA A 55 -6.76 7.29 2.25
CA ALA A 55 -7.32 8.63 2.08
C ALA A 55 -6.89 9.27 0.74
N SER A 56 -7.47 10.42 0.40
CA SER A 56 -7.19 11.15 -0.85
C SER A 56 -5.73 11.57 -1.02
N ASP A 57 -5.00 11.71 0.09
CA ASP A 57 -3.57 12.00 0.14
C ASP A 57 -2.70 10.72 0.23
N GLY A 58 -3.30 9.54 0.06
CA GLY A 58 -2.62 8.25 0.15
C GLY A 58 -2.27 7.84 1.57
N SER A 59 -2.76 8.57 2.58
CA SER A 59 -2.45 8.30 3.98
C SER A 59 -3.37 7.28 4.63
N LEU A 60 -2.87 6.64 5.68
CA LEU A 60 -3.65 5.84 6.62
C LEU A 60 -3.06 5.98 8.04
N SER A 61 -3.93 5.97 9.03
CA SER A 61 -3.58 6.08 10.45
C SER A 61 -4.24 4.97 11.24
N HIS A 62 -3.45 4.23 12.02
CA HIS A 62 -3.97 3.23 12.95
C HIS A 62 -3.34 3.35 14.32
N GLU A 63 -4.15 3.09 15.35
CA GLU A 63 -3.62 2.80 16.67
C GLU A 63 -3.13 1.36 16.69
N VAL A 64 -1.87 1.19 17.05
CA VAL A 64 -1.23 -0.10 17.15
C VAL A 64 -1.18 -0.54 18.61
N PRO A 65 -1.53 -1.81 18.89
CA PRO A 65 -1.42 -2.34 20.23
C PRO A 65 0.04 -2.24 20.70
N GLY A 66 0.24 -1.95 21.98
CA GLY A 66 1.57 -1.86 22.58
C GLY A 66 2.25 -3.22 22.60
N LEU A 67 2.88 -3.60 21.49
CA LEU A 67 3.65 -4.82 21.34
C LEU A 67 5.12 -4.51 21.65
N ALA A 68 5.77 -5.37 22.45
CA ALA A 68 7.20 -5.24 22.74
C ALA A 68 8.06 -5.41 21.48
N THR A 69 7.65 -6.35 20.62
CA THR A 69 8.16 -6.60 19.27
C THR A 69 7.04 -7.22 18.43
N GLY A 70 7.06 -7.00 17.11
CA GLY A 70 6.08 -7.56 16.21
C GLY A 70 6.36 -7.22 14.76
N GLU A 71 5.70 -7.95 13.87
CA GLU A 71 5.76 -7.70 12.44
C GLU A 71 4.59 -6.81 12.03
N LEU A 72 4.88 -5.90 11.09
CA LEU A 72 3.90 -5.06 10.43
C LEU A 72 3.88 -5.42 8.96
N LEU A 73 2.76 -5.94 8.49
CA LEU A 73 2.58 -6.41 7.13
C LEU A 73 1.45 -5.62 6.47
N LEU A 74 1.76 -4.94 5.38
CA LEU A 74 0.78 -4.17 4.62
C LEU A 74 0.57 -4.84 3.26
N HIS A 75 -0.65 -5.33 3.04
CA HIS A 75 -1.07 -5.85 1.76
C HIS A 75 -1.83 -4.76 1.00
N LEU A 76 -1.39 -4.52 -0.23
CA LEU A 76 -2.01 -3.60 -1.15
C LEU A 76 -2.41 -4.37 -2.41
N PRO A 77 -3.60 -4.12 -2.98
CA PRO A 77 -3.90 -4.58 -4.32
C PRO A 77 -2.91 -3.95 -5.31
N PRO A 78 -2.68 -4.56 -6.48
CA PRO A 78 -1.89 -3.93 -7.53
C PRO A 78 -2.49 -2.55 -7.88
N PRO A 79 -1.66 -1.55 -8.25
CA PRO A 79 -2.16 -0.29 -8.77
C PRO A 79 -3.08 -0.57 -9.97
N ASP A 80 -4.17 0.19 -10.13
CA ASP A 80 -4.90 0.10 -11.41
C ASP A 80 -3.92 0.41 -12.54
N PRO A 81 -4.03 -0.31 -13.67
CA PRO A 81 -3.44 0.15 -14.91
C PRO A 81 -4.05 1.53 -15.19
N GLY A 82 -3.28 2.58 -14.94
CA GLY A 82 -3.69 3.93 -15.26
C GLY A 82 -3.98 4.02 -16.77
N PRO A 83 -4.63 5.11 -17.23
CA PRO A 83 -4.93 5.34 -18.65
C PRO A 83 -3.70 5.41 -19.59
N ASP A 84 -2.51 5.20 -19.04
CA ASP A 84 -1.19 5.26 -19.67
C ASP A 84 -0.57 3.85 -19.86
N GLU A 85 -1.18 2.81 -19.28
CA GLU A 85 -0.81 1.43 -19.60
C GLU A 85 -1.44 1.08 -20.95
N PRO A 86 -0.64 0.76 -21.98
CA PRO A 86 -1.21 0.33 -23.25
C PRO A 86 -2.10 -0.89 -22.98
N PRO A 87 -3.31 -0.94 -23.56
CA PRO A 87 -4.17 -2.11 -23.38
C PRO A 87 -3.36 -3.36 -23.73
N PRO A 88 -3.55 -4.49 -23.00
CA PRO A 88 -2.92 -5.73 -23.38
C PRO A 88 -3.22 -5.97 -24.87
N PRO A 89 -2.22 -6.38 -25.67
CA PRO A 89 -2.43 -6.58 -27.10
C PRO A 89 -3.66 -7.44 -27.27
N ALA A 90 -4.67 -6.91 -27.98
CA ALA A 90 -5.90 -7.63 -28.23
C ALA A 90 -5.49 -8.98 -28.80
N ALA A 91 -5.75 -10.05 -28.04
CA ALA A 91 -5.48 -11.39 -28.50
C ALA A 91 -6.34 -11.60 -29.75
N THR A 92 -5.74 -11.43 -30.93
CA THR A 92 -6.36 -11.78 -32.20
C THR A 92 -6.72 -13.24 -32.07
N ARG A 93 -8.02 -13.56 -31.89
CA ARG A 93 -8.46 -14.95 -31.95
C ARG A 93 -7.99 -15.48 -33.30
N PRO A 94 -7.16 -16.55 -33.33
CA PRO A 94 -6.83 -17.17 -34.59
C PRO A 94 -8.14 -17.76 -35.15
N GLY A 95 -8.61 -17.25 -36.29
CA GLY A 95 -9.64 -17.95 -37.07
C GLY A 95 -10.86 -17.16 -37.56
N GLN A 96 -10.81 -15.83 -37.75
CA GLN A 96 -11.90 -15.16 -38.47
C GLN A 96 -11.50 -14.88 -39.93
N PRO A 97 -12.09 -15.59 -40.92
CA PRO A 97 -11.80 -15.34 -42.33
C PRO A 97 -12.51 -14.06 -42.82
N PRO A 98 -11.92 -13.34 -43.79
CA PRO A 98 -12.54 -12.15 -44.38
C PRO A 98 -13.78 -12.54 -45.21
N ARG A 99 -14.83 -11.72 -45.12
CA ARG A 99 -15.95 -11.68 -46.08
C ARG A 99 -15.71 -10.58 -47.10
#